data_AF-A0A8T3SNG5-F1
#
_entry.id   AF-A0A8T3SNG5-F1
#
_cell.length_a   1.000
_cell.length_b   1.000
_cell.length_c   1.000
_cell.angle_alpha   90.00
_cell.angle_beta   90.00
_cell.angle_gamma   90.00
#
_symmetry.space_group_name_H-M   'P 1'
#
loop_
_entity.id
_entity.type
_entity.pdbx_description
1 polymer ?
#
loop_
_entity_poly.entity_id
_entity_poly.type
_entity_poly.pdbx_seq_one_letter_code
_entity_poly.pdbx_strand_id
1 'polypeptide(L)'
;MKTRAHGARLPLSVSIAITLTVGILAVAPLAYAAGPSPVGLGTAAPFAVLAGTPAVTNTGATKITGNLGISPASAVTGFPPGTVSGAIHKADAVALRAQTDLTTAYTDAAGRPVTATHGTLGGLTLVAGVYNAGGVVLDLTGTLTLDGQNDPNSVWIFQATSSLTTASSSTVKLINGASPCNVFWQITSSAALGSGSTFVGTIMALTSITMANGVTVNGRALARNGEVTLANDTINNSCSASSAASPTPASSGVPNAAMGGAPRQGGSSPWLLVLVALVVGCLALGFGARGYQGRRQ
;
A
#
# COMPACT_ATOMS: atom_id res chain seq x y z
N MET A 1 -73.36 76.89 22.11
CA MET A 1 -73.11 75.56 22.72
C MET A 1 -72.80 74.60 21.57
N LYS A 2 -71.62 73.95 21.44
CA LYS A 2 -71.05 72.86 22.28
C LYS A 2 -72.15 71.81 22.57
N THR A 3 -72.15 70.60 22.03
CA THR A 3 -71.11 69.54 21.97
C THR A 3 -71.33 68.62 20.75
N ARG A 4 -70.33 67.94 20.13
CA ARG A 4 -69.78 66.59 20.46
C ARG A 4 -70.84 65.59 20.97
N ALA A 5 -70.86 64.29 20.67
CA ALA A 5 -70.21 63.40 19.68
C ALA A 5 -70.98 62.03 19.76
N HIS A 6 -70.65 60.88 19.18
CA HIS A 6 -69.54 60.33 18.38
C HIS A 6 -70.14 59.29 17.40
N GLY A 7 -69.36 58.76 16.44
CA GLY A 7 -69.75 57.60 15.62
C GLY A 7 -69.08 56.30 16.09
N ALA A 8 -69.73 55.15 15.85
CA ALA A 8 -69.16 53.82 16.04
C ALA A 8 -69.40 52.97 14.78
N ARG A 9 -68.34 52.73 14.00
CA ARG A 9 -68.33 51.74 12.90
C ARG A 9 -67.50 50.55 13.38
N LEU A 10 -68.06 49.34 13.31
CA LEU A 10 -67.33 48.12 13.65
C LEU A 10 -66.17 47.91 12.65
N PRO A 11 -64.93 47.65 13.10
CA PRO A 11 -63.86 47.22 12.22
C PRO A 11 -64.00 45.73 11.89
N LEU A 12 -64.00 45.39 10.60
CA LEU A 12 -63.91 44.03 10.11
C LEU A 12 -62.46 43.54 10.26
N SER A 13 -62.17 42.66 11.22
CA SER A 13 -60.83 42.13 11.45
C SER A 13 -60.44 41.11 10.38
N VAL A 14 -59.66 41.53 9.37
CA VAL A 14 -59.04 40.62 8.39
C VAL A 14 -57.70 40.15 8.95
N SER A 15 -57.64 38.91 9.43
CA SER A 15 -56.41 38.28 9.90
C SER A 15 -55.60 37.72 8.72
N ILE A 16 -54.58 38.46 8.28
CA ILE A 16 -53.61 37.98 7.28
C ILE A 16 -52.60 37.07 7.99
N ALA A 17 -52.73 35.75 7.77
CA ALA A 17 -51.75 34.77 8.24
C ALA A 17 -50.54 34.72 7.27
N ILE A 18 -49.43 35.34 7.66
CA ILE A 18 -48.17 35.24 6.92
C ILE A 18 -47.46 33.94 7.34
N THR A 19 -47.62 32.88 6.55
CA THR A 19 -46.87 31.64 6.73
C THR A 19 -45.43 31.81 6.25
N LEU A 20 -44.52 32.04 7.20
CA LEU A 20 -43.08 32.10 6.93
C LEU A 20 -42.52 30.69 6.73
N THR A 21 -42.46 30.22 5.48
CA THR A 21 -41.82 28.93 5.15
C THR A 21 -40.31 29.05 5.30
N VAL A 22 -39.77 28.58 6.42
CA VAL A 22 -38.33 28.37 6.60
C VAL A 22 -37.92 27.21 5.69
N GLY A 23 -37.33 27.54 4.54
CA GLY A 23 -36.72 26.55 3.66
C GLY A 23 -35.52 25.92 4.35
N ILE A 24 -35.68 24.68 4.83
CA ILE A 24 -34.57 23.90 5.36
C ILE A 24 -33.63 23.59 4.19
N LEU A 25 -32.50 24.29 4.15
CA LEU A 25 -31.42 23.98 3.21
C LEU A 25 -30.84 22.62 3.62
N ALA A 26 -31.27 21.56 2.92
CA ALA A 26 -30.72 20.23 3.10
C ALA A 26 -29.27 20.22 2.61
N VAL A 27 -28.33 20.49 3.53
CA VAL A 27 -26.90 20.26 3.30
C VAL A 27 -26.74 18.75 3.18
N ALA A 28 -26.69 18.25 1.95
CA ALA A 28 -26.33 16.87 1.69
C ALA A 28 -24.93 16.62 2.29
N PRO A 29 -24.74 15.60 3.13
CA PRO A 29 -23.40 15.27 3.61
C PRO A 29 -22.55 14.91 2.39
N LEU A 30 -21.44 15.62 2.20
CA LEU A 30 -20.43 15.22 1.24
C LEU A 30 -19.93 13.85 1.68
N ALA A 31 -20.29 12.81 0.93
CA ALA A 31 -19.76 11.48 1.13
C ALA A 31 -18.26 11.53 0.80
N TYR A 32 -17.43 11.64 1.84
CA TYR A 32 -15.98 11.52 1.70
C TYR A 32 -15.69 10.15 1.09
N ALA A 33 -15.11 10.15 -0.11
CA ALA A 33 -14.50 8.95 -0.66
C ALA A 33 -13.33 8.59 0.28
N ALA A 34 -13.51 7.54 1.08
CA ALA A 34 -12.46 7.05 1.94
C ALA A 34 -11.22 6.72 1.07
N GLY A 35 -10.05 7.14 1.54
CA GLY A 35 -8.79 6.87 0.84
C GLY A 35 -8.53 5.37 0.66
N PRO A 36 -7.56 4.98 -0.20
CA PRO A 36 -7.17 3.59 -0.33
C PRO A 36 -6.73 3.03 1.03
N SER A 37 -6.93 1.73 1.29
CA SER A 37 -6.36 1.13 2.49
C SER A 37 -4.82 1.25 2.50
N PRO A 38 -4.17 1.31 3.67
CA PRO A 38 -2.71 1.21 3.75
C PRO A 38 -2.17 -0.05 3.07
N VAL A 39 -0.94 0.02 2.57
CA VAL A 39 -0.23 -1.11 1.95
C VAL A 39 0.43 -1.97 3.04
N GLY A 40 0.17 -3.27 3.03
CA GLY A 40 0.68 -4.20 4.03
C GLY A 40 2.15 -4.57 3.81
N LEU A 41 3.07 -4.04 4.61
CA LEU A 41 4.52 -4.28 4.47
C LEU A 41 5.02 -5.62 5.04
N GLY A 42 4.19 -6.36 5.79
CA GLY A 42 4.60 -7.63 6.43
C GLY A 42 5.88 -7.48 7.27
N THR A 43 6.81 -8.43 7.15
CA THR A 43 8.10 -8.38 7.84
C THR A 43 9.09 -7.35 7.29
N ALA A 44 8.75 -6.60 6.23
CA ALA A 44 9.52 -5.43 5.81
C ALA A 44 9.22 -4.18 6.67
N ALA A 45 8.13 -4.17 7.44
CA ALA A 45 7.74 -3.03 8.29
C ALA A 45 8.82 -2.50 9.27
N PRO A 46 9.63 -3.31 9.97
CA PRO A 46 10.69 -2.81 10.85
C PRO A 46 11.95 -2.31 10.12
N PHE A 47 12.10 -2.60 8.82
CA PHE A 47 13.25 -2.16 8.04
C PHE A 47 13.12 -0.69 7.66
N ALA A 48 14.13 0.10 8.03
CA ALA A 48 14.33 1.45 7.52
C ALA A 48 15.05 1.43 6.17
N VAL A 49 15.98 0.47 5.99
CA VAL A 49 16.67 0.20 4.72
C VAL A 49 16.59 -1.29 4.40
N LEU A 50 16.22 -1.64 3.18
CA LEU A 50 16.26 -3.01 2.66
C LEU A 50 16.74 -2.99 1.21
N ALA A 51 17.70 -3.84 0.84
CA ALA A 51 18.27 -3.91 -0.50
C ALA A 51 18.33 -5.33 -1.07
N GLY A 52 18.42 -5.43 -2.40
CA GLY A 52 18.53 -6.68 -3.14
C GLY A 52 19.97 -7.08 -3.42
N THR A 53 20.62 -6.33 -4.32
CA THR A 53 21.96 -6.61 -4.87
C THR A 53 22.53 -5.36 -5.58
N PRO A 54 23.86 -5.14 -5.61
CA PRO A 54 24.91 -5.93 -4.96
C PRO A 54 25.13 -5.58 -3.48
N ALA A 55 24.78 -4.37 -3.04
CA ALA A 55 25.17 -3.85 -1.73
C ALA A 55 24.15 -2.89 -1.09
N VAL A 56 24.36 -2.59 0.20
CA VAL A 56 24.02 -1.30 0.79
C VAL A 56 25.32 -0.55 1.01
N THR A 57 25.45 0.62 0.42
CA THR A 57 26.70 1.42 0.43
C THR A 57 26.45 2.76 1.11
N ASN A 58 27.28 3.12 2.09
CA ASN A 58 27.20 4.41 2.76
C ASN A 58 28.52 5.20 2.70
N THR A 59 28.41 6.52 2.54
CA THR A 59 29.50 7.48 2.73
C THR A 59 29.14 8.45 3.85
N GLY A 60 30.06 8.66 4.80
CA GLY A 60 29.87 9.65 5.87
C GLY A 60 28.84 9.24 6.95
N ALA A 61 28.42 10.21 7.77
CA ALA A 61 27.84 9.98 9.10
C ALA A 61 26.31 9.73 9.09
N THR A 62 25.86 8.85 8.20
CA THR A 62 24.44 8.47 8.06
C THR A 62 23.86 7.87 9.34
N LYS A 63 22.58 8.16 9.62
CA LYS A 63 21.85 7.64 10.78
C LYS A 63 20.59 6.89 10.34
N ILE A 64 20.50 5.61 10.70
CA ILE A 64 19.34 4.76 10.41
C ILE A 64 18.65 4.40 11.72
N THR A 65 17.40 4.82 11.88
CA THR A 65 16.50 4.40 12.95
C THR A 65 15.56 3.33 12.44
N GLY A 66 15.79 2.07 12.84
CA GLY A 66 15.14 0.88 12.30
C GLY A 66 16.17 -0.15 11.81
N ASN A 67 15.70 -1.29 11.29
CA ASN A 67 16.60 -2.34 10.80
C ASN A 67 17.20 -1.98 9.42
N LEU A 68 18.41 -2.47 9.15
CA LEU A 68 19.04 -2.48 7.83
C LEU A 68 19.08 -3.92 7.33
N GLY A 69 18.65 -4.16 6.10
CA GLY A 69 18.62 -5.50 5.49
C GLY A 69 19.23 -5.55 4.10
N ILE A 70 19.81 -6.69 3.74
CA ILE A 70 20.13 -7.04 2.36
C ILE A 70 19.94 -8.53 2.12
N SER A 71 19.31 -8.90 1.00
CA SER A 71 19.13 -10.28 0.54
C SER A 71 18.72 -10.29 -0.94
N PRO A 72 19.24 -11.21 -1.79
CA PRO A 72 20.12 -12.33 -1.46
C PRO A 72 21.60 -11.96 -1.33
N ALA A 73 21.99 -10.74 -1.70
CA ALA A 73 23.35 -10.26 -1.47
C ALA A 73 23.61 -10.01 0.03
N SER A 74 24.88 -9.86 0.40
CA SER A 74 25.32 -9.69 1.79
C SER A 74 26.30 -8.53 2.00
N ALA A 75 26.57 -7.71 0.99
CA ALA A 75 27.48 -6.57 1.12
C ALA A 75 26.78 -5.39 1.81
N VAL A 76 27.36 -4.93 2.92
CA VAL A 76 26.99 -3.68 3.61
C VAL A 76 28.28 -2.97 3.97
N THR A 77 28.45 -1.73 3.50
CA THR A 77 29.70 -0.95 3.65
C THR A 77 29.41 0.46 4.16
N GLY A 78 30.39 1.10 4.81
CA GLY A 78 30.26 2.45 5.35
C GLY A 78 29.54 2.57 6.70
N PHE A 79 29.35 1.46 7.42
CA PHE A 79 28.84 1.40 8.79
C PHE A 79 29.89 0.68 9.67
N PRO A 80 30.81 1.40 10.36
CA PRO A 80 30.97 2.86 10.52
C PRO A 80 31.51 3.59 9.26
N PRO A 81 31.44 4.94 9.19
CA PRO A 81 30.97 5.89 10.20
C PRO A 81 29.44 6.07 10.25
N GLY A 82 28.69 5.47 9.32
CA GLY A 82 27.25 5.36 9.43
C GLY A 82 26.84 4.54 10.67
N THR A 83 25.65 4.80 11.18
CA THR A 83 25.09 4.14 12.38
C THR A 83 23.69 3.59 12.10
N VAL A 84 23.38 2.43 12.69
CA VAL A 84 22.08 1.76 12.65
C VAL A 84 21.65 1.49 14.09
N SER A 85 20.45 1.92 14.49
CA SER A 85 19.93 1.65 15.85
C SER A 85 19.18 0.33 15.96
N GLY A 86 18.68 -0.21 14.84
CA GLY A 86 18.14 -1.56 14.74
C GLY A 86 19.20 -2.61 14.37
N ALA A 87 18.74 -3.80 14.03
CA ALA A 87 19.60 -4.90 13.61
C ALA A 87 20.06 -4.75 12.15
N ILE A 88 21.25 -5.28 11.85
CA ILE A 88 21.80 -5.41 10.49
C ILE A 88 21.66 -6.87 10.04
N HIS A 89 20.78 -7.11 9.07
CA HIS A 89 20.47 -8.43 8.52
C HIS A 89 21.11 -8.62 7.14
N LYS A 90 21.94 -9.66 6.97
CA LYS A 90 22.79 -9.83 5.76
C LYS A 90 22.66 -11.23 5.21
N ALA A 91 21.89 -11.38 4.12
CA ALA A 91 21.55 -12.67 3.50
C ALA A 91 20.99 -13.73 4.49
N ASP A 92 20.30 -13.28 5.54
CA ASP A 92 19.66 -14.17 6.52
C ASP A 92 18.17 -14.38 6.23
N ALA A 93 17.53 -15.26 7.00
CA ALA A 93 16.12 -15.60 6.83
C ALA A 93 15.17 -14.41 7.07
N VAL A 94 15.58 -13.41 7.87
CA VAL A 94 14.77 -12.23 8.18
C VAL A 94 14.78 -11.26 6.99
N ALA A 95 15.96 -10.97 6.44
CA ALA A 95 16.10 -10.16 5.22
C ALA A 95 15.45 -10.84 4.01
N LEU A 96 15.58 -12.17 3.88
CA LEU A 96 14.93 -12.94 2.82
C LEU A 96 13.40 -12.88 2.90
N ARG A 97 12.83 -13.04 4.11
CA ARG A 97 11.38 -12.91 4.31
C ARG A 97 10.90 -11.47 4.07
N ALA A 98 11.66 -10.48 4.52
CA ALA A 98 11.36 -9.07 4.27
C ALA A 98 11.37 -8.73 2.77
N GLN A 99 12.27 -9.29 1.96
CA GLN A 99 12.25 -9.13 0.50
C GLN A 99 11.03 -9.79 -0.18
N THR A 100 10.57 -10.90 0.38
CA THR A 100 9.35 -11.58 -0.08
C THR A 100 8.11 -10.73 0.20
N ASP A 101 7.99 -10.21 1.43
CA ASP A 101 6.86 -9.36 1.83
C ASP A 101 6.91 -7.98 1.15
N LEU A 102 8.10 -7.40 0.93
CA LEU A 102 8.29 -6.21 0.09
C LEU A 102 7.80 -6.44 -1.34
N THR A 103 8.06 -7.62 -1.91
CA THR A 103 7.53 -7.98 -3.24
C THR A 103 6.00 -8.00 -3.24
N THR A 104 5.36 -8.56 -2.20
CA THR A 104 3.90 -8.54 -2.06
C THR A 104 3.36 -7.12 -1.92
N ALA A 105 3.93 -6.29 -1.04
CA ALA A 105 3.56 -4.89 -0.84
C ALA A 105 3.71 -4.05 -2.11
N TYR A 106 4.79 -4.28 -2.86
CA TYR A 106 5.04 -3.65 -4.15
C TYR A 106 3.95 -4.00 -5.18
N THR A 107 3.59 -5.29 -5.29
CA THR A 107 2.53 -5.73 -6.22
C THR A 107 1.15 -5.24 -5.82
N ASP A 108 0.85 -5.17 -4.52
CA ASP A 108 -0.38 -4.56 -4.00
C ASP A 108 -0.47 -3.08 -4.39
N ALA A 109 0.56 -2.29 -4.07
CA ALA A 109 0.61 -0.86 -4.40
C ALA A 109 0.51 -0.59 -5.91
N ALA A 110 1.19 -1.39 -6.74
CA ALA A 110 1.11 -1.30 -8.21
C ALA A 110 -0.29 -1.68 -8.76
N GLY A 111 -1.03 -2.55 -8.08
CA GLY A 111 -2.37 -3.00 -8.47
C GLY A 111 -3.51 -2.09 -8.03
N ARG A 112 -3.25 -1.04 -7.23
CA ARG A 112 -4.32 -0.15 -6.74
C ARG A 112 -4.94 0.68 -7.87
N PRO A 113 -6.27 0.87 -7.87
CA PRO A 113 -6.96 1.68 -8.89
C PRO A 113 -6.57 3.16 -8.75
N VAL A 114 -6.20 3.78 -9.87
CA VAL A 114 -5.70 5.16 -9.93
C VAL A 114 -6.83 6.16 -9.69
N THR A 115 -6.58 7.14 -8.80
CA THR A 115 -7.45 8.29 -8.55
C THR A 115 -7.15 9.44 -9.53
N ALA A 116 -5.88 9.75 -9.77
CA ALA A 116 -5.46 10.81 -10.70
C ALA A 116 -4.04 10.58 -11.25
N THR A 117 -3.69 11.31 -12.31
CA THR A 117 -2.37 11.26 -12.97
C THR A 117 -1.60 12.56 -12.76
N HIS A 118 -0.38 12.46 -12.20
CA HIS A 118 0.55 13.57 -12.01
C HIS A 118 1.99 13.12 -12.31
N GLY A 119 2.61 13.70 -13.35
CA GLY A 119 4.03 13.49 -13.66
C GLY A 119 4.98 14.38 -12.85
N THR A 120 4.50 15.55 -12.40
CA THR A 120 5.26 16.51 -11.58
C THR A 120 4.48 16.81 -10.31
N LEU A 121 5.15 16.70 -9.16
CA LEU A 121 4.55 16.83 -7.82
C LEU A 121 4.81 18.18 -7.15
N GLY A 122 5.74 18.97 -7.70
CA GLY A 122 6.10 20.29 -7.20
C GLY A 122 4.92 21.27 -7.20
N GLY A 123 4.65 21.88 -6.05
CA GLY A 123 3.58 22.86 -5.85
C GLY A 123 2.19 22.25 -5.63
N LEU A 124 2.03 20.93 -5.73
CA LEU A 124 0.74 20.27 -5.51
C LEU A 124 0.40 20.16 -4.01
N THR A 125 -0.89 20.24 -3.72
CA THR A 125 -1.47 19.78 -2.46
C THR A 125 -2.43 18.63 -2.77
N LEU A 126 -2.13 17.43 -2.27
CA LEU A 126 -2.87 16.21 -2.58
C LEU A 126 -3.55 15.65 -1.33
N VAL A 127 -4.83 15.31 -1.45
CA VAL A 127 -5.60 14.57 -0.45
C VAL A 127 -5.34 13.07 -0.56
N ALA A 128 -5.93 12.24 0.30
CA ALA A 128 -5.79 10.78 0.21
C ALA A 128 -6.19 10.25 -1.17
N GLY A 129 -5.39 9.34 -1.74
CA GLY A 129 -5.61 8.83 -3.09
C GLY A 129 -4.45 8.01 -3.68
N VAL A 130 -4.69 7.47 -4.87
CA VAL A 130 -3.71 6.75 -5.68
C VAL A 130 -3.32 7.61 -6.89
N TYR A 131 -2.03 7.94 -7.01
CA TYR A 131 -1.54 8.91 -7.98
C TYR A 131 -0.50 8.27 -8.90
N ASN A 132 -0.77 8.17 -10.21
CA ASN A 132 0.18 7.57 -11.15
C ASN A 132 0.97 8.62 -11.96
N ALA A 133 2.17 8.25 -12.38
CA ALA A 133 3.04 9.12 -13.19
C ALA A 133 2.69 9.16 -14.68
N GLY A 134 1.64 8.47 -15.14
CA GLY A 134 1.19 8.53 -16.53
C GLY A 134 2.20 8.06 -17.59
N GLY A 135 3.17 7.22 -17.22
CA GLY A 135 4.25 6.75 -18.11
C GLY A 135 5.55 7.56 -18.04
N VAL A 136 5.58 8.72 -17.40
CA VAL A 136 6.79 9.55 -17.28
C VAL A 136 7.55 9.30 -15.97
N VAL A 137 8.73 9.93 -15.84
CA VAL A 137 9.43 10.07 -14.56
C VAL A 137 8.55 10.86 -13.61
N LEU A 138 8.39 10.38 -12.38
CA LEU A 138 7.71 11.10 -11.32
C LEU A 138 8.69 12.11 -10.72
N ASP A 139 8.57 13.38 -11.09
CA ASP A 139 9.47 14.43 -10.60
C ASP A 139 8.90 15.19 -9.39
N LEU A 140 9.74 15.42 -8.39
CA LEU A 140 9.49 16.34 -7.29
C LEU A 140 10.55 17.44 -7.25
N THR A 141 10.23 18.57 -7.84
CA THR A 141 10.97 19.84 -7.69
C THR A 141 10.22 20.77 -6.73
N GLY A 142 10.85 21.17 -5.63
CA GLY A 142 10.23 22.04 -4.62
C GLY A 142 9.40 21.26 -3.60
N THR A 143 8.20 21.76 -3.24
CA THR A 143 7.38 21.16 -2.18
C THR A 143 6.14 20.47 -2.74
N LEU A 144 5.92 19.20 -2.36
CA LEU A 144 4.64 18.51 -2.41
C LEU A 144 4.01 18.58 -1.02
N THR A 145 2.73 18.92 -0.93
CA THR A 145 1.96 18.89 0.33
C THR A 145 0.95 17.75 0.31
N LEU A 146 0.90 16.96 1.37
CA LEU A 146 -0.08 15.91 1.59
C LEU A 146 -1.03 16.35 2.70
N ASP A 147 -2.31 16.53 2.35
CA ASP A 147 -3.34 17.08 3.21
C ASP A 147 -4.29 15.97 3.70
N GLY A 148 -4.16 15.61 4.97
CA GLY A 148 -5.00 14.58 5.59
C GLY A 148 -6.44 15.01 5.85
N GLN A 149 -6.79 16.28 5.60
CA GLN A 149 -8.12 16.85 5.82
C GLN A 149 -8.70 16.59 7.24
N ASN A 150 -7.81 16.46 8.22
CA ASN A 150 -8.05 16.09 9.63
C ASN A 150 -8.38 14.60 9.88
N ASP A 151 -8.25 13.72 8.88
CA ASP A 151 -8.25 12.27 9.05
C ASP A 151 -6.81 11.71 9.11
N PRO A 152 -6.35 11.22 10.28
CA PRO A 152 -5.02 10.60 10.41
C PRO A 152 -4.89 9.25 9.70
N ASN A 153 -5.98 8.67 9.22
CA ASN A 153 -6.00 7.43 8.43
C ASN A 153 -5.91 7.70 6.92
N SER A 154 -5.82 8.95 6.48
CA SER A 154 -5.57 9.31 5.08
C SER A 154 -4.33 8.60 4.54
N VAL A 155 -4.44 8.06 3.31
CA VAL A 155 -3.41 7.24 2.64
C VAL A 155 -3.09 7.81 1.26
N TRP A 156 -1.80 7.83 0.92
CA TRP A 156 -1.28 8.21 -0.39
C TRP A 156 -0.49 7.06 -0.98
N ILE A 157 -0.79 6.69 -2.23
CA ILE A 157 -0.05 5.67 -2.98
C ILE A 157 0.39 6.27 -4.31
N PHE A 158 1.69 6.52 -4.45
CA PHE A 158 2.29 7.03 -5.68
C PHE A 158 2.80 5.86 -6.53
N GLN A 159 2.31 5.76 -7.77
CA GLN A 159 2.68 4.75 -8.76
C GLN A 159 3.58 5.40 -9.83
N ALA A 160 4.89 5.36 -9.61
CA ALA A 160 5.87 5.75 -10.62
C ALA A 160 6.07 4.59 -11.61
N THR A 161 5.45 4.72 -12.79
CA THR A 161 5.60 3.80 -13.94
C THR A 161 6.98 3.85 -14.58
N SER A 162 7.81 4.82 -14.19
CA SER A 162 9.22 4.97 -14.54
C SER A 162 10.02 5.22 -13.23
N SER A 163 11.04 6.09 -13.28
CA SER A 163 11.83 6.50 -12.11
C SER A 163 11.09 7.52 -11.24
N LEU A 164 11.54 7.68 -10.00
CA LEU A 164 11.23 8.82 -9.12
C LEU A 164 12.49 9.69 -8.99
N THR A 165 12.38 10.99 -9.21
CA THR A 165 13.46 11.96 -9.01
C THR A 165 13.03 13.08 -8.08
N THR A 166 13.93 13.56 -7.23
CA THR A 166 13.75 14.84 -6.54
C THR A 166 14.90 15.79 -6.84
N ALA A 167 14.59 17.06 -7.07
CA ALA A 167 15.59 18.11 -7.06
C ALA A 167 16.21 18.28 -5.65
N SER A 168 17.36 18.94 -5.57
CA SER A 168 17.97 19.30 -4.28
C SER A 168 17.01 20.17 -3.44
N SER A 169 17.02 19.97 -2.13
CA SER A 169 16.16 20.65 -1.15
C SER A 169 14.65 20.46 -1.37
N SER A 170 14.23 19.48 -2.15
CA SER A 170 12.81 19.15 -2.33
C SER A 170 12.19 18.59 -1.04
N THR A 171 10.89 18.83 -0.84
CA THR A 171 10.20 18.52 0.41
C THR A 171 8.86 17.83 0.16
N VAL A 172 8.60 16.74 0.88
CA VAL A 172 7.24 16.19 1.07
C VAL A 172 6.74 16.65 2.45
N LYS A 173 5.76 17.54 2.45
CA LYS A 173 5.19 18.16 3.65
C LYS A 173 3.88 17.48 4.02
N LEU A 174 3.69 17.14 5.29
CA LEU A 174 2.43 16.65 5.83
C LEU A 174 1.66 17.78 6.52
N ILE A 175 0.35 17.88 6.31
CA ILE A 175 -0.55 18.79 7.04
C ILE A 175 -1.85 18.09 7.46
N ASN A 176 -2.59 18.72 8.37
CA ASN A 176 -3.97 18.36 8.76
C ASN A 176 -4.15 16.86 9.07
N GLY A 177 -3.31 16.32 9.96
CA GLY A 177 -3.38 14.92 10.42
C GLY A 177 -2.65 13.90 9.54
N ALA A 178 -2.17 14.26 8.35
CA ALA A 178 -1.42 13.33 7.48
C ALA A 178 -0.23 12.67 8.22
N SER A 179 -0.07 11.35 8.03
CA SER A 179 0.92 10.51 8.73
C SER A 179 1.97 9.96 7.77
N PRO A 180 3.28 9.96 8.14
CA PRO A 180 4.34 9.44 7.28
C PRO A 180 4.19 7.92 7.02
N CYS A 181 3.44 7.23 7.87
CA CYS A 181 3.24 5.78 7.81
C CYS A 181 2.21 5.35 6.77
N ASN A 182 1.42 6.31 6.26
CA ASN A 182 0.37 6.08 5.28
C ASN A 182 0.75 6.60 3.88
N VAL A 183 2.03 6.93 3.65
CA VAL A 183 2.54 7.39 2.37
C VAL A 183 3.40 6.29 1.76
N PHE A 184 3.04 5.84 0.57
CA PHE A 184 3.69 4.73 -0.13
C PHE A 184 4.10 5.15 -1.54
N TRP A 185 5.30 4.76 -1.97
CA TRP A 185 5.84 5.05 -3.29
C TRP A 185 6.23 3.74 -3.94
N GLN A 186 5.51 3.31 -4.96
CA GLN A 186 5.87 2.17 -5.81
C GLN A 186 6.59 2.71 -7.05
N ILE A 187 7.83 2.27 -7.29
CA ILE A 187 8.66 2.75 -8.40
C ILE A 187 9.06 1.60 -9.31
N THR A 188 8.80 1.74 -10.60
CA THR A 188 8.98 0.68 -11.60
C THR A 188 10.43 0.53 -12.04
N SER A 189 11.25 1.55 -11.85
CA SER A 189 12.71 1.49 -11.92
C SER A 189 13.34 1.87 -10.58
N SER A 190 14.12 2.95 -10.54
CA SER A 190 14.91 3.42 -9.40
C SER A 190 14.37 4.75 -8.85
N ALA A 191 14.64 5.02 -7.58
CA ALA A 191 14.42 6.33 -6.97
C ALA A 191 15.76 7.05 -6.75
N ALA A 192 15.81 8.35 -7.06
CA ALA A 192 16.96 9.22 -6.80
C ALA A 192 16.50 10.47 -6.05
N LEU A 193 16.94 10.62 -4.80
CA LEU A 193 16.61 11.76 -3.94
C LEU A 193 17.76 12.77 -3.95
N GLY A 194 17.50 14.00 -4.41
CA GLY A 194 18.48 15.09 -4.51
C GLY A 194 18.93 15.62 -3.14
N SER A 195 20.14 16.18 -3.08
CA SER A 195 20.83 16.56 -1.84
C SER A 195 19.97 17.45 -0.94
N GLY A 196 19.98 17.21 0.37
CA GLY A 196 19.22 17.99 1.35
C GLY A 196 17.69 17.86 1.27
N SER A 197 17.15 16.92 0.48
CA SER A 197 15.69 16.72 0.41
C SER A 197 15.13 16.20 1.74
N THR A 198 13.91 16.63 2.08
CA THR A 198 13.11 16.07 3.18
C THR A 198 11.98 15.23 2.58
N PHE A 199 12.14 13.91 2.61
CA PHE A 199 11.22 12.95 2.02
C PHE A 199 10.39 12.21 3.08
N VAL A 200 9.21 11.74 2.69
CA VAL A 200 8.24 11.11 3.60
C VAL A 200 7.64 9.88 2.95
N GLY A 201 7.54 8.79 3.72
CA GLY A 201 6.85 7.57 3.30
C GLY A 201 7.76 6.38 3.04
N THR A 202 7.14 5.28 2.62
CA THR A 202 7.81 4.01 2.30
C THR A 202 8.10 3.94 0.80
N ILE A 203 9.37 4.05 0.44
CA ILE A 203 9.87 3.91 -0.95
C ILE A 203 10.04 2.42 -1.25
N MET A 204 9.39 1.94 -2.30
CA MET A 204 9.44 0.56 -2.79
C MET A 204 9.89 0.57 -4.26
N ALA A 205 11.20 0.54 -4.48
CA ALA A 205 11.79 0.57 -5.83
C ALA A 205 12.00 -0.84 -6.38
N LEU A 206 11.79 -1.03 -7.68
CA LEU A 206 12.09 -2.30 -8.34
C LEU A 206 13.61 -2.52 -8.44
N THR A 207 14.35 -1.50 -8.88
CA THR A 207 15.81 -1.53 -8.97
C THR A 207 16.42 -0.85 -7.74
N SER A 208 17.13 0.27 -7.87
CA SER A 208 17.95 0.85 -6.80
C SER A 208 17.31 2.10 -6.16
N ILE A 209 17.79 2.47 -4.97
CA ILE A 209 17.49 3.75 -4.33
C ILE A 209 18.79 4.48 -4.04
N THR A 210 18.94 5.69 -4.57
CA THR A 210 20.09 6.56 -4.32
C THR A 210 19.64 7.79 -3.55
N MET A 211 20.22 8.01 -2.37
CA MET A 211 20.14 9.26 -1.64
C MET A 211 21.44 10.04 -1.87
N ALA A 212 21.29 11.27 -2.37
CA ALA A 212 22.40 12.22 -2.45
C ALA A 212 22.63 12.86 -1.07
N ASN A 213 23.67 13.70 -0.94
CA ASN A 213 24.17 14.14 0.36
C ASN A 213 23.11 14.80 1.26
N GLY A 214 22.91 14.26 2.46
CA GLY A 214 22.13 14.88 3.55
C GLY A 214 20.62 14.79 3.37
N VAL A 215 20.10 13.74 2.71
CA VAL A 215 18.65 13.51 2.61
C VAL A 215 18.11 13.05 3.97
N THR A 216 16.93 13.57 4.33
CA THR A 216 16.16 13.09 5.49
C THR A 216 14.92 12.36 5.02
N VAL A 217 14.74 11.10 5.41
CA VAL A 217 13.58 10.26 5.09
C VAL A 217 12.82 9.91 6.37
N ASN A 218 11.61 10.45 6.54
CA ASN A 218 10.67 9.98 7.55
C ASN A 218 9.84 8.83 6.97
N GLY A 219 10.33 7.59 7.13
CA GLY A 219 9.80 6.42 6.46
C GLY A 219 10.88 5.36 6.19
N ARG A 220 10.93 4.84 4.95
CA ARG A 220 11.74 3.67 4.60
C ARG A 220 12.27 3.73 3.16
N ALA A 221 13.45 3.14 2.92
CA ALA A 221 14.04 2.94 1.60
C ALA A 221 14.20 1.44 1.30
N LEU A 222 13.28 0.87 0.51
CA LEU A 222 13.16 -0.56 0.26
C LEU A 222 13.37 -0.85 -1.25
N ALA A 223 14.54 -1.36 -1.62
CA ALA A 223 14.93 -1.73 -2.98
C ALA A 223 14.81 -3.25 -3.17
N ARG A 224 14.02 -3.69 -4.16
CA ARG A 224 13.76 -5.12 -4.43
C ARG A 224 14.95 -5.83 -5.07
N ASN A 225 15.39 -5.33 -6.22
CA ASN A 225 16.39 -6.00 -7.06
C ASN A 225 17.70 -5.20 -7.18
N GLY A 226 17.77 -4.00 -6.62
CA GLY A 226 18.95 -3.13 -6.68
C GLY A 226 19.55 -2.81 -5.30
N GLU A 227 20.49 -1.88 -5.31
CA GLU A 227 21.21 -1.41 -4.13
C GLU A 227 20.51 -0.24 -3.45
N VAL A 228 20.95 0.06 -2.22
CA VAL A 228 20.65 1.34 -1.55
C VAL A 228 21.97 2.07 -1.29
N THR A 229 22.10 3.28 -1.84
CA THR A 229 23.30 4.13 -1.73
C THR A 229 22.99 5.39 -0.93
N LEU A 230 23.84 5.69 0.06
CA LEU A 230 23.62 6.67 1.12
C LEU A 230 24.82 7.62 1.30
N ALA A 231 24.56 8.88 1.68
CA ALA A 231 25.56 9.91 1.89
C ALA A 231 25.17 10.91 3.01
N ASN A 232 25.66 10.73 4.25
CA ASN A 232 25.31 11.53 5.43
C ASN A 232 23.79 11.67 5.71
N ASP A 233 23.00 10.67 5.36
CA ASP A 233 21.54 10.73 5.39
C ASP A 233 20.96 10.49 6.79
N THR A 234 19.68 10.81 6.99
CA THR A 234 18.92 10.42 8.18
C THR A 234 17.65 9.70 7.75
N ILE A 235 17.56 8.40 8.07
CA ILE A 235 16.38 7.57 7.77
C ILE A 235 15.71 7.19 9.09
N ASN A 236 14.45 7.60 9.26
CA ASN A 236 13.70 7.45 10.50
C ASN A 236 12.41 6.63 10.29
N ASN A 237 12.46 5.33 10.61
CA ASN A 237 11.29 4.45 10.60
C ASN A 237 10.56 4.50 11.95
N SER A 238 9.81 5.58 12.18
CA SER A 238 8.90 5.71 13.34
C SER A 238 7.61 4.89 13.20
N CYS A 239 7.40 4.23 12.05
CA CYS A 239 6.14 3.61 11.66
C CYS A 239 5.93 2.17 12.14
N SER A 240 6.52 1.83 13.29
CA SER A 240 6.57 0.46 13.83
C SER A 240 5.47 0.16 14.85
N ALA A 241 4.52 1.08 15.06
CA ALA A 241 3.48 0.98 16.10
C ALA A 241 2.05 0.66 15.59
N SER A 242 1.82 0.63 14.27
CA SER A 242 0.48 0.38 13.71
C SER A 242 0.44 -0.92 12.89
N SER A 243 0.52 -2.05 13.60
CA SER A 243 -0.04 -3.31 13.09
C SER A 243 -1.45 -3.43 13.62
N ALA A 244 -2.43 -2.94 12.85
CA ALA A 244 -3.83 -3.28 13.09
C ALA A 244 -3.96 -4.81 12.99
N ALA A 245 -4.67 -5.40 13.95
CA ALA A 245 -4.73 -6.85 14.11
C ALA A 245 -5.23 -7.54 12.83
N SER A 246 -4.49 -8.56 12.38
CA SER A 246 -5.04 -9.54 11.44
C SER A 246 -6.23 -10.22 12.13
N PRO A 247 -7.44 -10.26 11.52
CA PRO A 247 -8.58 -10.89 12.15
C PRO A 247 -8.29 -12.39 12.30
N THR A 248 -8.28 -12.85 13.55
CA THR A 248 -8.16 -14.27 13.88
C THR A 248 -9.28 -15.02 13.15
N PRO A 249 -9.00 -16.04 12.33
CA PRO A 249 -10.08 -16.81 11.70
C PRO A 249 -10.91 -17.47 12.80
N ALA A 250 -12.17 -17.07 12.90
CA ALA A 250 -13.10 -17.63 13.87
C ALA A 250 -13.31 -19.12 13.57
N SER A 251 -12.83 -19.98 14.48
CA SER A 251 -13.09 -21.41 14.41
C SER A 251 -14.59 -21.65 14.62
N SER A 252 -15.27 -22.10 13.57
CA SER A 252 -16.69 -22.47 13.63
C SER A 252 -16.86 -23.73 14.47
N GLY A 253 -17.31 -23.58 15.72
CA GLY A 253 -17.57 -24.70 16.61
C GLY A 253 -18.66 -25.63 16.07
N VAL A 254 -18.37 -26.91 15.94
CA VAL A 254 -19.35 -27.96 15.64
C VAL A 254 -19.88 -28.52 16.97
N PRO A 255 -21.17 -28.37 17.30
CA PRO A 255 -21.75 -29.00 18.49
C PRO A 255 -22.18 -30.43 18.15
N ASN A 256 -21.31 -31.42 18.37
CA ASN A 256 -21.72 -32.82 18.25
C ASN A 256 -22.25 -33.34 19.60
N ALA A 257 -23.58 -33.50 19.69
CA ALA A 257 -24.25 -33.96 20.88
C ALA A 257 -23.89 -35.41 21.24
N ALA A 258 -23.80 -35.69 22.54
CA ALA A 258 -23.67 -37.06 23.03
C ALA A 258 -25.02 -37.78 22.97
N MET A 259 -25.03 -39.00 22.42
CA MET A 259 -25.97 -40.05 22.81
C MET A 259 -25.23 -41.39 22.90
N GLY A 260 -25.31 -42.02 24.08
CA GLY A 260 -24.83 -43.37 24.30
C GLY A 260 -25.91 -44.41 23.98
N GLY A 261 -25.50 -45.59 23.51
CA GLY A 261 -26.42 -46.68 23.17
C GLY A 261 -25.72 -47.89 22.56
N ALA A 262 -25.18 -48.76 23.41
CA ALA A 262 -24.82 -50.14 23.06
C ALA A 262 -26.03 -51.07 23.41
N PRO A 263 -26.14 -52.36 22.95
CA PRO A 263 -25.02 -53.23 22.56
C PRO A 263 -25.21 -54.28 21.43
N ARG A 264 -24.07 -54.89 21.04
CA ARG A 264 -23.85 -56.29 20.57
C ARG A 264 -24.71 -56.90 19.43
N GLN A 265 -24.06 -57.09 18.28
CA GLN A 265 -23.68 -58.35 17.59
C GLN A 265 -22.80 -57.93 16.38
N GLY A 266 -21.85 -58.68 15.81
CA GLY A 266 -21.39 -60.05 15.99
C GLY A 266 -21.03 -60.62 14.60
N GLY A 267 -19.76 -60.96 14.32
CA GLY A 267 -19.37 -61.68 13.08
C GLY A 267 -18.25 -61.06 12.22
N SER A 268 -17.07 -61.67 12.30
CA SER A 268 -16.11 -61.96 11.20
C SER A 268 -16.06 -61.10 9.92
N SER A 269 -14.94 -60.39 9.75
CA SER A 269 -14.27 -60.17 8.45
C SER A 269 -13.66 -61.49 7.90
N PRO A 270 -12.92 -61.51 6.78
CA PRO A 270 -13.08 -60.78 5.50
C PRO A 270 -13.02 -61.74 4.28
N TRP A 271 -13.74 -61.47 3.17
CA TRP A 271 -13.47 -62.18 1.91
C TRP A 271 -13.46 -61.30 0.67
N LEU A 272 -12.49 -61.65 -0.18
CA LEU A 272 -12.17 -61.14 -1.51
C LEU A 272 -13.08 -61.83 -2.57
N LEU A 273 -12.87 -61.49 -3.86
CA LEU A 273 -13.34 -62.21 -5.08
C LEU A 273 -14.81 -61.96 -5.56
N VAL A 274 -15.15 -61.96 -6.86
CA VAL A 274 -14.38 -61.76 -8.13
C VAL A 274 -15.35 -61.69 -9.36
N LEU A 275 -14.84 -61.26 -10.55
CA LEU A 275 -15.33 -61.51 -11.93
C LEU A 275 -16.68 -60.87 -12.39
N VAL A 276 -17.01 -60.68 -13.68
CA VAL A 276 -16.30 -60.23 -14.93
C VAL A 276 -17.32 -60.20 -16.11
N ALA A 277 -16.94 -59.67 -17.29
CA ALA A 277 -17.57 -59.82 -18.64
C ALA A 277 -18.81 -58.95 -18.96
N LEU A 278 -19.13 -58.53 -20.21
CA LEU A 278 -18.53 -58.55 -21.59
C LEU A 278 -19.20 -57.35 -22.35
N VAL A 279 -18.54 -56.42 -23.08
CA VAL A 279 -17.88 -56.45 -24.42
C VAL A 279 -18.78 -56.05 -25.63
N VAL A 280 -18.13 -55.60 -26.73
CA VAL A 280 -18.63 -55.10 -28.04
C VAL A 280 -19.10 -53.62 -28.02
N GLY A 281 -18.72 -52.73 -28.94
CA GLY A 281 -17.81 -52.77 -30.11
C GLY A 281 -18.17 -51.60 -31.06
N CYS A 282 -17.25 -50.71 -31.45
CA CYS A 282 -16.49 -50.68 -32.71
C CYS A 282 -15.60 -49.41 -32.67
N LEU A 283 -14.30 -49.38 -33.03
CA LEU A 283 -13.70 -49.49 -34.38
C LEU A 283 -14.39 -48.60 -35.45
N ALA A 284 -13.71 -47.92 -36.38
CA ALA A 284 -12.32 -48.06 -36.83
C ALA A 284 -11.83 -46.73 -37.46
N LEU A 285 -10.57 -46.32 -37.20
CA LEU A 285 -9.46 -46.28 -38.18
C LEU A 285 -9.45 -45.04 -39.14
N GLY A 286 -8.28 -44.54 -39.59
CA GLY A 286 -6.97 -45.18 -39.55
C GLY A 286 -5.74 -44.25 -39.48
N PHE A 287 -4.61 -44.90 -39.16
CA PHE A 287 -3.25 -44.37 -39.16
C PHE A 287 -2.67 -44.30 -40.59
N GLY A 288 -1.60 -43.50 -40.75
CA GLY A 288 -0.68 -43.56 -41.90
C GLY A 288 0.28 -42.37 -41.90
N ALA A 289 1.42 -42.34 -41.21
CA ALA A 289 2.64 -43.15 -41.32
C ALA A 289 3.81 -42.31 -41.90
N ARG A 290 4.98 -42.43 -41.26
CA ARG A 290 6.27 -41.81 -41.63
C ARG A 290 6.68 -42.06 -43.09
N GLY A 291 7.38 -41.10 -43.71
CA GLY A 291 8.44 -41.44 -44.67
C GLY A 291 8.97 -40.34 -45.59
N TYR A 292 10.31 -40.30 -45.70
CA TYR A 292 11.12 -39.99 -46.90
C TYR A 292 11.53 -38.54 -47.29
N GLN A 293 12.80 -38.23 -46.97
CA GLN A 293 13.86 -37.72 -47.88
C GLN A 293 13.57 -36.56 -48.87
N GLY A 294 14.03 -35.36 -48.50
CA GLY A 294 15.17 -34.68 -49.16
C GLY A 294 15.02 -34.04 -50.55
N ARG A 295 15.43 -32.75 -50.67
CA ARG A 295 16.34 -32.26 -51.71
C ARG A 295 16.90 -30.86 -51.42
N ARG A 296 18.05 -30.58 -52.04
CA ARG A 296 18.72 -29.27 -52.09
C ARG A 296 17.86 -28.23 -52.83
N GLN A 297 17.88 -26.98 -52.37
CA GLN A 297 18.84 -25.97 -52.89
C GLN A 297 19.34 -25.12 -51.72
#